data_AF-A0A7V4G769-F1
#
_entry.id   AF-A0A7V4G769-F1
#
_cell.length_a   1.000
_cell.length_b   1.000
_cell.length_c   1.000
_cell.angle_alpha   90.00
_cell.angle_beta   90.00
_cell.angle_gamma   90.00
#
_symmetry.space_group_name_H-M   'P 1'
#
loop_
_entity.id
_entity.type
_entity.pdbx_description
1 polymer ?
#
loop_
_entity_poly.entity_id
_entity_poly.type
_entity_poly.pdbx_seq_one_letter_code
_entity_poly.pdbx_strand_id
1 'polypeptide(L)'
;MTTLRRRLKRNVGSVWWGAVGILMGAAGAQAHYLWALPEGDVLRLARGQPPAQFEAYEPAAVTELKAFDPQGRALAGERRDGPDHAALRVSPFPALVAVECRWGHRVETPEGKRFLTKKEAVGRGLKVLEAFTSTHFSKTLFAWGEAGAKPVGFKFEIVPEKNPLTLKAGEELPLRVLWQGAPLPRCRVRGLMVKDLLETDAQGLVRLKLPEKGLMLVYAVHREPAVADPEVDYHQFMSFLSFTVP
;
A
#
# COMPACT_ATOMS: atom_id res chain seq x y z
N MET A 1 -43.45 31.90 -71.21
CA MET A 1 -44.43 30.89 -70.78
C MET A 1 -43.67 29.77 -70.07
N THR A 2 -43.43 29.90 -68.76
CA THR A 2 -44.22 29.33 -67.65
C THR A 2 -44.00 27.82 -67.46
N THR A 3 -43.12 27.46 -66.52
CA THR A 3 -43.07 26.13 -65.85
C THR A 3 -42.38 26.34 -64.49
N LEU A 4 -43.11 26.73 -63.45
CA LEU A 4 -43.82 25.90 -62.45
C LEU A 4 -42.91 25.04 -61.53
N ARG A 5 -42.65 25.61 -60.36
CA ARG A 5 -42.59 25.03 -58.99
C ARG A 5 -42.52 23.50 -58.83
N ARG A 6 -41.57 23.04 -58.01
CA ARG A 6 -41.84 22.41 -56.68
C ARG A 6 -40.56 22.26 -55.86
N ARG A 7 -40.50 22.98 -54.73
CA ARG A 7 -39.52 22.75 -53.64
C ARG A 7 -39.93 21.47 -52.90
N LEU A 8 -39.10 20.43 -52.94
CA LEU A 8 -39.19 19.32 -52.00
C LEU A 8 -38.39 19.67 -50.74
N LYS A 9 -39.08 19.74 -49.60
CA LYS A 9 -38.47 19.77 -48.27
C LYS A 9 -37.82 18.40 -48.01
N ARG A 10 -36.50 18.34 -47.84
CA ARG A 10 -35.83 17.15 -47.28
C ARG A 10 -35.97 17.22 -45.76
N ASN A 11 -36.80 16.34 -45.22
CA ASN A 11 -36.87 16.08 -43.79
C ASN A 11 -35.54 15.47 -43.32
N VAL A 12 -35.01 16.06 -42.26
CA VAL A 12 -33.86 15.58 -41.48
C VAL A 12 -34.32 14.36 -40.70
N GLY A 13 -33.76 13.19 -41.02
CA GLY A 13 -33.84 11.98 -40.21
C GLY A 13 -32.45 11.62 -39.74
N SER A 14 -32.03 12.18 -38.60
CA SER A 14 -30.79 11.80 -37.91
C SER A 14 -31.01 10.48 -37.20
N VAL A 15 -30.49 9.39 -37.77
CA VAL A 15 -30.40 8.08 -37.11
C VAL A 15 -29.27 8.16 -36.09
N TRP A 16 -29.65 8.22 -34.81
CA TRP A 16 -28.73 8.10 -33.69
C TRP A 16 -28.33 6.63 -33.53
N TRP A 17 -27.11 6.28 -33.90
CA TRP A 17 -26.47 5.04 -33.44
C TRP A 17 -26.12 5.21 -31.97
N GLY A 18 -26.92 4.60 -31.09
CA GLY A 18 -26.63 4.51 -29.67
C GLY A 18 -25.35 3.69 -29.47
N ALA A 19 -24.27 4.36 -29.08
CA ALA A 19 -23.09 3.69 -28.56
C ALA A 19 -23.45 3.08 -27.20
N VAL A 20 -23.66 1.76 -27.17
CA VAL A 20 -23.68 1.00 -25.92
C VAL A 20 -22.27 1.02 -25.37
N GLY A 21 -21.99 1.98 -24.50
CA GLY A 21 -20.77 2.03 -23.71
C GLY A 21 -20.76 0.86 -22.74
N ILE A 22 -19.95 -0.16 -23.04
CA ILE A 22 -19.59 -1.17 -22.05
C ILE A 22 -18.77 -0.44 -20.98
N LEU A 23 -19.43 -0.08 -19.87
CA LEU A 23 -18.78 0.27 -18.62
C LEU A 23 -18.07 -1.00 -18.13
N MET A 24 -16.83 -1.20 -18.58
CA MET A 24 -15.90 -2.08 -17.88
C MET A 24 -15.65 -1.41 -16.52
N GLY A 25 -16.39 -1.88 -15.51
CA GLY A 25 -16.11 -1.53 -14.13
C GLY A 25 -14.65 -1.86 -13.86
N ALA A 26 -13.84 -0.83 -13.63
CA ALA A 26 -12.51 -0.99 -13.10
C ALA A 26 -12.69 -1.67 -11.74
N ALA A 27 -12.49 -2.99 -11.69
CA ALA A 27 -12.27 -3.69 -10.44
C ALA A 27 -11.02 -3.04 -9.83
N GLY A 28 -11.25 -2.07 -8.94
CA GLY A 28 -10.18 -1.34 -8.29
C GLY A 28 -9.24 -2.35 -7.70
N ALA A 29 -7.97 -2.30 -8.09
CA ALA A 29 -6.93 -3.08 -7.46
C ALA A 29 -6.98 -2.77 -5.96
N GLN A 30 -7.57 -3.67 -5.18
CA GLN A 30 -7.64 -3.51 -3.73
C GLN A 30 -6.23 -3.69 -3.21
N ALA A 31 -5.60 -2.58 -2.81
CA ALA A 31 -4.32 -2.65 -2.13
C ALA A 31 -4.56 -3.25 -0.74
N HIS A 32 -3.86 -4.32 -0.42
CA HIS A 32 -3.84 -4.87 0.93
C HIS A 32 -2.79 -4.12 1.73
N TYR A 33 -3.24 -3.42 2.76
CA TYR A 33 -2.39 -2.67 3.66
C TYR A 33 -1.95 -3.54 4.85
N LEU A 34 -0.89 -3.13 5.53
CA LEU A 34 -0.34 -3.80 6.71
C LEU A 34 -0.20 -2.77 7.84
N TRP A 35 -0.78 -3.02 9.01
CA TRP A 35 -0.67 -2.15 10.19
C TRP A 35 -0.85 -2.95 11.49
N ALA A 36 -0.34 -2.43 12.61
CA ALA A 36 -0.66 -2.94 13.93
C ALA A 36 -1.86 -2.18 14.52
N LEU A 37 -2.69 -2.84 15.32
CA LEU A 37 -3.73 -2.18 16.10
C LEU A 37 -3.91 -2.85 17.47
N PRO A 38 -4.32 -2.11 18.52
CA PRO A 38 -4.65 -2.68 19.81
C PRO A 38 -5.89 -3.57 19.71
N GLU A 39 -5.82 -4.77 20.28
CA GLU A 39 -6.92 -5.71 20.42
C GLU A 39 -6.79 -6.41 21.78
N GLY A 40 -7.52 -5.92 22.79
CA GLY A 40 -7.36 -6.40 24.16
C GLY A 40 -5.97 -6.13 24.73
N ASP A 41 -5.27 -7.17 25.17
CA ASP A 41 -3.92 -7.10 25.74
C ASP A 41 -2.80 -7.33 24.70
N VAL A 42 -3.16 -7.51 23.43
CA VAL A 42 -2.22 -7.71 22.32
C VAL A 42 -2.34 -6.61 21.28
N LEU A 43 -1.31 -6.51 20.44
CA LEU A 43 -1.32 -5.74 19.19
C LEU A 43 -1.50 -6.73 18.04
N ARG A 44 -2.68 -6.71 17.40
CA ARG A 44 -2.94 -7.47 16.18
C ARG A 44 -2.12 -6.89 15.04
N LEU A 45 -1.45 -7.74 14.24
CA LEU A 45 -0.89 -7.33 12.96
C LEU A 45 -1.94 -7.56 11.87
N ALA A 46 -2.63 -6.51 11.48
CA ALA A 46 -3.69 -6.55 10.49
C ALA A 46 -3.15 -6.45 9.06
N ARG A 47 -3.75 -7.26 8.18
CA ARG A 47 -3.69 -7.12 6.73
C ARG A 47 -5.10 -6.86 6.20
N GLY A 48 -5.26 -6.01 5.19
CA GLY A 48 -6.56 -5.78 4.55
C GLY A 48 -6.82 -4.32 4.21
N GLN A 49 -8.08 -3.88 4.30
CA GLN A 49 -8.46 -2.48 4.09
C GLN A 49 -8.83 -1.82 5.43
N PRO A 50 -8.08 -0.78 5.85
CA PRO A 50 -8.46 0.01 7.00
C PRO A 50 -9.84 0.68 6.81
N PRO A 51 -10.56 0.99 7.89
CA PRO A 51 -10.14 0.75 9.28
C PRO A 51 -10.46 -0.66 9.81
N ALA A 52 -11.37 -1.41 9.17
CA ALA A 52 -11.99 -2.58 9.80
C ALA A 52 -12.15 -3.82 8.91
N GLN A 53 -11.64 -3.81 7.67
CA GLN A 53 -11.66 -5.02 6.82
C GLN A 53 -10.33 -5.75 6.98
N PHE A 54 -10.39 -6.90 7.65
CA PHE A 54 -9.25 -7.78 7.87
C PHE A 54 -9.27 -8.94 6.88
N GLU A 55 -8.09 -9.31 6.42
CA GLU A 55 -7.86 -10.48 5.59
C GLU A 55 -6.89 -11.42 6.29
N ALA A 56 -7.25 -12.69 6.32
CA ALA A 56 -6.42 -13.74 6.87
C ALA A 56 -5.08 -13.84 6.12
N TYR A 57 -4.03 -14.22 6.83
CA TYR A 57 -2.75 -14.59 6.25
C TYR A 57 -2.02 -15.57 7.16
N GLU A 58 -1.14 -16.37 6.56
CA GLU A 58 -0.26 -17.27 7.30
C GLU A 58 0.71 -16.48 8.18
N PRO A 59 0.71 -16.63 9.52
CA PRO A 59 1.57 -15.86 10.41
C PRO A 59 3.05 -15.95 10.05
N ALA A 60 3.50 -17.08 9.49
CA ALA A 60 4.87 -17.28 9.01
C ALA A 60 5.33 -16.24 7.96
N ALA A 61 4.39 -15.53 7.31
CA ALA A 61 4.73 -14.41 6.43
C ALA A 61 5.39 -13.24 7.18
N VAL A 62 5.13 -13.07 8.48
CA VAL A 62 5.80 -12.07 9.33
C VAL A 62 7.21 -12.59 9.63
N THR A 63 8.20 -12.00 8.97
CA THR A 63 9.61 -12.38 9.13
C THR A 63 10.32 -11.53 10.16
N GLU A 64 9.81 -10.33 10.45
CA GLU A 64 10.33 -9.45 11.50
C GLU A 64 9.20 -8.71 12.20
N LEU A 65 9.28 -8.64 13.54
CA LEU A 65 8.29 -7.97 14.38
C LEU A 65 9.01 -7.32 15.56
N LYS A 66 9.03 -5.99 15.57
CA LYS A 66 9.73 -5.18 16.58
C LYS A 66 8.77 -4.16 17.18
N ALA A 67 8.97 -3.86 18.46
CA ALA A 67 8.30 -2.80 19.19
C ALA A 67 9.34 -1.88 19.83
N PHE A 68 9.05 -0.59 19.89
CA PHE A 68 9.96 0.42 20.42
C PHE A 68 9.26 1.35 21.40
N ASP A 69 10.00 1.80 22.41
CA ASP A 69 9.59 2.89 23.29
C ASP A 69 9.75 4.27 22.59
N PRO A 70 9.31 5.39 23.20
CA PRO A 70 9.47 6.70 22.59
C PRO A 70 10.93 7.09 22.33
N GLN A 71 11.91 6.51 23.03
CA GLN A 71 13.34 6.79 22.83
C GLN A 71 13.95 5.93 21.71
N GLY A 72 13.16 5.09 21.02
CA GLY A 72 13.67 4.20 19.97
C GLY A 72 14.37 2.96 20.51
N ARG A 73 14.25 2.66 21.82
CA ARG A 73 14.79 1.43 22.40
C ARG A 73 13.83 0.29 22.12
N ALA A 74 14.37 -0.85 21.71
CA ALA A 74 13.58 -2.05 21.48
C ALA A 74 12.94 -2.54 22.79
N LEU A 75 11.67 -2.90 22.72
CA LEU A 75 10.92 -3.52 23.81
C LEU A 75 10.90 -5.04 23.61
N ALA A 76 11.10 -5.78 24.70
CA ALA A 76 10.88 -7.21 24.69
C ALA A 76 9.37 -7.49 24.57
N GLY A 77 8.99 -8.23 23.53
CA GLY A 77 7.61 -8.62 23.28
C GLY A 77 7.52 -10.12 23.00
N GLU A 78 6.33 -10.66 23.20
CA GLU A 78 5.99 -12.05 22.95
C GLU A 78 5.09 -12.13 21.72
N ARG A 79 5.62 -12.71 20.64
CA ARG A 79 4.85 -13.01 19.43
C ARG A 79 3.81 -14.08 19.74
N ARG A 80 2.57 -13.86 19.27
CA ARG A 80 1.43 -14.78 19.39
C ARG A 80 0.87 -15.03 17.99
N ASP A 81 1.04 -16.23 17.48
CA ASP A 81 0.49 -16.59 16.17
C ASP A 81 -0.87 -17.26 16.37
N GLY A 82 -1.88 -16.73 15.69
CA GLY A 82 -3.21 -17.32 15.57
C GLY A 82 -3.36 -18.08 14.25
N PRO A 83 -4.58 -18.56 13.94
CA PRO A 83 -4.84 -19.28 12.68
C PRO A 83 -4.84 -18.38 11.44
N ASP A 84 -5.02 -17.07 11.60
CA ASP A 84 -5.27 -16.13 10.49
C ASP A 84 -4.42 -14.85 10.55
N HIS A 85 -3.61 -14.66 11.60
CA HIS A 85 -2.72 -13.52 11.75
C HIS A 85 -1.69 -13.74 12.86
N ALA A 86 -0.62 -12.93 12.86
CA ALA A 86 0.27 -12.78 14.01
C ALA A 86 -0.15 -11.60 14.89
N ALA A 87 0.19 -11.66 16.17
CA ALA A 87 -0.01 -10.61 17.15
C ALA A 87 1.24 -10.46 18.04
N LEU A 88 1.32 -9.34 18.76
CA LEU A 88 2.39 -9.03 19.69
C LEU A 88 1.82 -8.67 21.05
N ARG A 89 2.19 -9.43 22.09
CA ARG A 89 2.00 -9.00 23.48
C ARG A 89 3.25 -8.29 23.96
N VAL A 90 3.14 -7.05 24.41
CA VAL A 90 4.31 -6.24 24.82
C VAL A 90 3.91 -5.30 25.96
N SER A 91 4.82 -5.15 26.92
CA SER A 91 4.68 -4.21 28.04
C SER A 91 6.05 -3.56 28.32
N PRO A 92 6.12 -2.23 28.47
CA PRO A 92 5.02 -1.26 28.37
C PRO A 92 4.44 -1.15 26.95
N PHE A 93 3.31 -0.46 26.81
CA PHE A 93 2.71 -0.22 25.49
C PHE A 93 3.70 0.59 24.60
N PRO A 94 3.94 0.17 23.34
CA PRO A 94 4.98 0.73 22.51
C PRO A 94 4.60 2.09 21.92
N ALA A 95 5.60 2.91 21.62
CA ALA A 95 5.44 4.10 20.80
C ALA A 95 5.35 3.75 19.31
N LEU A 96 6.05 2.69 18.87
CA LEU A 96 6.09 2.25 17.49
C LEU A 96 6.12 0.72 17.41
N VAL A 97 5.35 0.14 16.50
CA VAL A 97 5.52 -1.25 16.03
C VAL A 97 6.01 -1.24 14.59
N ALA A 98 7.04 -2.03 14.31
CA ALA A 98 7.63 -2.20 13.00
C ALA A 98 7.56 -3.67 12.57
N VAL A 99 7.09 -3.93 11.34
CA VAL A 99 6.83 -5.27 10.82
C VAL A 99 7.44 -5.42 9.43
N GLU A 100 8.13 -6.53 9.18
CA GLU A 100 8.45 -7.02 7.83
C GLU A 100 7.62 -8.28 7.55
N CYS A 101 6.89 -8.27 6.43
CA CYS A 101 6.24 -9.46 5.89
C CYS A 101 6.81 -9.81 4.53
N ARG A 102 7.16 -11.09 4.33
CA ARG A 102 7.52 -11.63 3.01
C ARG A 102 6.39 -12.51 2.52
N TRP A 103 5.86 -12.13 1.36
CA TRP A 103 4.81 -12.87 0.70
C TRP A 103 5.40 -13.76 -0.39
N GLY A 104 4.81 -14.95 -0.55
CA GLY A 104 5.23 -15.91 -1.57
C GLY A 104 5.10 -15.40 -3.01
N HIS A 105 5.55 -16.25 -3.93
CA HIS A 105 5.51 -16.04 -5.37
C HIS A 105 4.09 -15.76 -5.87
N ARG A 106 4.01 -14.83 -6.81
CA ARG A 106 2.77 -14.49 -7.50
C ARG A 106 3.02 -14.43 -8.99
N VAL A 107 1.99 -14.82 -9.73
CA VAL A 107 1.88 -14.56 -11.16
C VAL A 107 0.63 -13.74 -11.42
N GLU A 108 0.76 -12.73 -12.27
CA GLU A 108 -0.37 -12.06 -12.91
C GLU A 108 -0.73 -12.85 -14.16
N THR A 109 -2.01 -13.22 -14.28
CA THR A 109 -2.57 -13.89 -15.46
C THR A 109 -3.70 -13.03 -16.03
N PRO A 110 -4.17 -13.26 -17.27
CA PRO A 110 -5.36 -12.58 -17.78
C PRO A 110 -6.59 -12.72 -16.87
N GLU A 111 -6.67 -13.80 -16.08
CA GLU A 111 -7.74 -14.09 -15.12
C GLU A 111 -7.42 -13.59 -13.68
N GLY A 112 -6.38 -12.75 -13.55
CA GLY A 112 -5.95 -12.11 -12.32
C GLY A 112 -4.79 -12.81 -11.60
N LYS A 113 -4.48 -12.33 -10.39
CA LYS A 113 -3.35 -12.82 -9.59
C LYS A 113 -3.56 -14.24 -9.09
N ARG A 114 -2.48 -15.02 -9.06
CA ARG A 114 -2.40 -16.36 -8.46
C ARG A 114 -1.14 -16.49 -7.61
N PHE A 115 -1.20 -17.28 -6.55
CA PHE A 115 -0.04 -17.60 -5.70
C PHE A 115 0.66 -18.85 -6.23
N LEU A 116 1.52 -18.64 -7.24
CA LEU A 116 2.28 -19.68 -7.92
C LEU A 116 3.66 -19.13 -8.28
N THR A 117 4.64 -20.01 -8.44
CA THR A 117 5.87 -19.72 -9.19
C THR A 117 5.56 -19.61 -10.69
N LYS A 118 6.46 -18.96 -11.44
CA LYS A 118 6.35 -18.87 -12.90
C LYS A 118 6.37 -20.26 -13.54
N LYS A 119 7.26 -21.16 -13.09
CA LYS A 119 7.33 -22.53 -13.58
C LYS A 119 6.05 -23.32 -13.32
N GLU A 120 5.47 -23.24 -12.13
CA GLU A 120 4.19 -23.91 -11.84
C GLU A 120 3.05 -23.39 -12.71
N ALA A 121 2.97 -22.07 -12.90
CA ALA A 121 1.94 -21.45 -13.73
C ALA A 121 2.05 -21.92 -15.20
N VAL A 122 3.26 -21.91 -15.76
CA VAL A 122 3.53 -22.42 -17.12
C VAL A 122 3.24 -23.91 -17.22
N GLY A 123 3.65 -24.71 -16.23
CA GLY A 123 3.36 -26.14 -16.18
C GLY A 123 1.87 -26.47 -16.13
N ARG A 124 1.04 -25.56 -15.62
CA ARG A 124 -0.43 -25.64 -15.64
C ARG A 124 -1.06 -25.07 -16.93
N GLY A 125 -0.25 -24.63 -17.90
CA GLY A 125 -0.72 -24.03 -19.15
C GLY A 125 -1.25 -22.60 -19.01
N LEU A 126 -0.96 -21.91 -17.89
CA LEU A 126 -1.41 -20.54 -17.68
C LEU A 126 -0.53 -19.55 -18.46
N LYS A 127 -1.16 -18.53 -19.03
CA LYS A 127 -0.43 -17.39 -19.59
C LYS A 127 0.05 -16.48 -18.47
N VAL A 128 1.35 -16.41 -18.26
CA VAL A 128 1.98 -15.49 -17.30
C VAL A 128 2.21 -14.13 -17.97
N LEU A 129 1.65 -13.06 -17.38
CA LEU A 129 1.88 -11.68 -17.81
C LEU A 129 3.07 -11.05 -17.07
N GLU A 130 3.11 -11.27 -15.75
CA GLU A 130 4.21 -10.88 -14.86
C GLU A 130 4.34 -11.94 -13.75
N ALA A 131 5.54 -12.15 -13.24
CA ALA A 131 5.82 -12.95 -12.05
C ALA A 131 6.62 -12.12 -11.04
N PHE A 132 6.27 -12.16 -9.76
CA PHE A 132 6.93 -11.36 -8.73
C PHE A 132 6.79 -11.95 -7.33
N THR A 133 7.73 -11.61 -6.45
CA THR A 133 7.52 -11.72 -4.99
C THR A 133 7.18 -10.34 -4.42
N SER A 134 6.58 -10.33 -3.23
CA SER A 134 6.25 -9.06 -2.57
C SER A 134 6.72 -9.06 -1.12
N THR A 135 7.43 -8.01 -0.72
CA THR A 135 7.83 -7.77 0.67
C THR A 135 7.19 -6.49 1.16
N HIS A 136 6.54 -6.54 2.31
CA HIS A 136 5.86 -5.41 2.93
C HIS A 136 6.59 -5.02 4.20
N PHE A 137 6.81 -3.73 4.39
CA PHE A 137 7.30 -3.13 5.62
C PHE A 137 6.20 -2.24 6.18
N SER A 138 5.96 -2.28 7.47
CA SER A 138 4.99 -1.39 8.10
C SER A 138 5.56 -0.78 9.38
N LYS A 139 5.24 0.48 9.60
CA LYS A 139 5.44 1.21 10.85
C LYS A 139 4.10 1.74 11.33
N THR A 140 3.67 1.31 12.51
CA THR A 140 2.49 1.87 13.18
C THR A 140 2.95 2.69 14.37
N LEU A 141 2.62 3.98 14.34
CA LEU A 141 3.00 4.96 15.35
C LEU A 141 1.83 5.23 16.31
N PHE A 142 2.05 4.93 17.58
CA PHE A 142 1.09 5.16 18.67
C PHE A 142 1.46 6.36 19.55
N ALA A 143 2.75 6.65 19.70
CA ALA A 143 3.25 7.81 20.42
C ALA A 143 4.45 8.43 19.68
N TRP A 144 4.61 9.74 19.79
CA TRP A 144 5.74 10.43 19.16
C TRP A 144 7.00 10.34 20.01
N GLY A 145 8.14 10.22 19.34
CA GLY A 145 9.46 10.14 19.94
C GLY A 145 10.51 9.82 18.88
N GLU A 146 11.73 9.50 19.31
CA GLU A 146 12.81 9.10 18.41
C GLU A 146 12.44 7.90 17.54
N ALA A 147 11.68 6.94 18.08
CA ALA A 147 11.21 5.77 17.32
C ALA A 147 10.44 6.17 16.05
N GLY A 148 9.59 7.20 16.13
CA GLY A 148 8.81 7.69 14.99
C GLY A 148 9.59 8.63 14.06
N ALA A 149 10.60 9.32 14.58
CA ALA A 149 11.35 10.34 13.86
C ALA A 149 12.60 9.80 13.13
N LYS A 150 13.00 8.55 13.40
CA LYS A 150 14.19 7.92 12.82
C LYS A 150 13.84 6.65 12.04
N PRO A 151 14.68 6.25 11.08
CA PRO A 151 14.55 4.93 10.47
C PRO A 151 14.80 3.81 11.49
N VAL A 152 14.13 2.68 11.33
CA VAL A 152 14.28 1.48 12.18
C VAL A 152 15.21 0.42 11.59
N GLY A 153 15.77 0.69 10.41
CA GLY A 153 16.72 -0.17 9.72
C GLY A 153 16.09 -1.13 8.71
N PHE A 154 14.83 -0.89 8.31
CA PHE A 154 14.21 -1.67 7.25
C PHE A 154 14.76 -1.28 5.88
N LYS A 155 14.64 -2.21 4.93
CA LYS A 155 15.09 -1.99 3.55
C LYS A 155 14.30 -0.89 2.85
N PHE A 156 13.03 -0.72 3.17
CA PHE A 156 12.17 0.32 2.60
C PHE A 156 11.38 0.99 3.72
N GLU A 157 11.54 2.30 3.87
CA GLU A 157 10.96 3.04 4.99
C GLU A 157 10.31 4.36 4.55
N ILE A 158 9.21 4.69 5.23
CA ILE A 158 8.63 6.03 5.25
C ILE A 158 8.89 6.61 6.64
N VAL A 159 9.51 7.79 6.72
CA VAL A 159 9.87 8.46 7.98
C VAL A 159 9.20 9.83 8.03
N PRO A 160 8.34 10.11 9.02
CA PRO A 160 7.84 11.45 9.30
C PRO A 160 8.96 12.43 9.68
N GLU A 161 8.95 13.61 9.06
CA GLU A 161 9.89 14.71 9.40
C GLU A 161 9.33 15.63 10.52
N LYS A 162 8.07 15.43 10.92
CA LYS A 162 7.47 16.05 12.11
C LYS A 162 6.44 15.13 12.74
N ASN A 163 6.02 15.45 13.97
CA ASN A 163 5.03 14.68 14.70
C ASN A 163 3.68 14.63 13.97
N PRO A 164 3.24 13.47 13.45
CA PRO A 164 1.98 13.36 12.76
C PRO A 164 0.77 13.34 13.71
N LEU A 165 0.99 13.01 14.99
CA LEU A 165 -0.07 12.87 16.01
C LEU A 165 -0.59 14.23 16.53
N THR A 166 0.11 15.32 16.21
CA THR A 166 -0.28 16.69 16.58
C THR A 166 -0.85 17.49 15.43
N LEU A 167 -0.93 16.89 14.23
CA LEU A 167 -1.42 17.59 13.04
C LEU A 167 -2.95 17.67 13.02
N LYS A 168 -3.44 18.64 12.27
CA LYS A 168 -4.86 18.85 11.98
C LYS A 168 -5.15 18.56 10.52
N ALA A 169 -6.42 18.30 10.22
CA ALA A 169 -6.90 18.21 8.85
C ALA A 169 -6.51 19.47 8.05
N GLY A 170 -6.04 19.27 6.83
CA GLY A 170 -5.53 20.31 5.94
C GLY A 170 -4.05 20.65 6.11
N GLU A 171 -3.39 20.24 7.21
CA GLU A 171 -1.95 20.43 7.36
C GLU A 171 -1.13 19.45 6.51
N GLU A 172 0.08 19.87 6.14
CA GLU A 172 1.02 19.03 5.42
C GLU A 172 1.89 18.23 6.37
N LEU A 173 2.03 16.94 6.12
CA LEU A 173 2.99 16.04 6.73
C LEU A 173 4.16 15.82 5.76
N PRO A 174 5.34 16.42 6.01
CA PRO A 174 6.56 16.06 5.31
C PRO A 174 6.99 14.63 5.69
N LEU A 175 7.25 13.82 4.68
CA LEU A 175 7.70 12.45 4.78
C LEU A 175 8.97 12.28 3.97
N ARG A 176 9.93 11.53 4.51
CA ARG A 176 11.09 11.03 3.75
C ARG A 176 10.91 9.56 3.46
N VAL A 177 11.16 9.18 2.21
CA VAL A 177 11.17 7.79 1.77
C VAL A 177 12.60 7.34 1.57
N LEU A 178 12.94 6.21 2.18
CA LEU A 178 14.28 5.64 2.18
C LEU A 178 14.27 4.25 1.56
N TRP A 179 15.24 3.96 0.71
CA TRP A 179 15.58 2.64 0.20
C TRP A 179 17.00 2.29 0.64
N GLN A 180 17.14 1.18 1.37
CA GLN A 180 18.41 0.71 1.94
C GLN A 180 19.12 1.81 2.76
N GLY A 181 18.34 2.58 3.52
CA GLY A 181 18.83 3.69 4.35
C GLY A 181 19.16 4.98 3.59
N ALA A 182 19.10 4.99 2.26
CA ALA A 182 19.36 6.18 1.44
C ALA A 182 18.05 6.81 0.93
N PRO A 183 17.97 8.14 0.73
CA PRO A 183 16.82 8.77 0.09
C PRO A 183 16.43 8.13 -1.25
N LEU A 184 15.14 7.83 -1.43
CA LEU A 184 14.61 7.27 -2.67
C LEU A 184 13.87 8.35 -3.47
N PRO A 185 14.46 8.91 -4.53
CA PRO A 185 13.82 9.89 -5.38
C PRO A 185 12.82 9.25 -6.37
N ARG A 186 11.87 10.03 -6.85
CA ARG A 186 10.83 9.61 -7.80
C ARG A 186 10.01 8.39 -7.32
N CYS A 187 9.93 8.21 -6.01
CA CYS A 187 9.13 7.17 -5.40
C CYS A 187 7.67 7.63 -5.33
N ARG A 188 6.77 6.76 -5.78
CA ARG A 188 5.34 6.99 -5.71
C ARG A 188 4.82 6.78 -4.28
N VAL A 189 4.20 7.79 -3.72
CA VAL A 189 3.63 7.81 -2.37
C VAL A 189 2.16 8.18 -2.44
N ARG A 190 1.31 7.49 -1.65
CA ARG A 190 -0.12 7.77 -1.59
C ARG A 190 -0.68 7.54 -0.19
N GLY A 191 -1.55 8.45 0.26
CA GLY A 191 -2.38 8.26 1.45
C GLY A 191 -3.71 7.58 1.10
N LEU A 192 -4.26 6.75 1.99
CA LEU A 192 -5.54 6.04 1.77
C LEU A 192 -6.67 6.99 1.34
N MET A 193 -6.77 8.13 2.03
CA MET A 193 -7.80 9.16 1.81
C MET A 193 -7.33 10.30 0.89
N VAL A 194 -6.14 10.16 0.30
CA VAL A 194 -5.56 11.15 -0.61
C VAL A 194 -5.70 10.63 -2.04
N LYS A 195 -6.41 11.41 -2.86
CA LYS A 195 -6.64 11.06 -4.28
C LYS A 195 -5.36 11.16 -5.09
N ASP A 196 -4.51 12.12 -4.74
CA ASP A 196 -3.30 12.42 -5.50
C ASP A 196 -2.22 11.37 -5.25
N LEU A 197 -1.61 10.93 -6.34
CA LEU A 197 -0.37 10.19 -6.33
C LEU A 197 0.76 11.21 -6.26
N LEU A 198 1.52 11.17 -5.18
CA LEU A 198 2.65 12.07 -4.96
C LEU A 198 3.95 11.36 -5.36
N GLU A 199 4.96 12.15 -5.69
CA GLU A 199 6.28 11.66 -6.04
C GLU A 199 7.34 12.34 -5.18
N THR A 200 8.33 11.57 -4.71
CA THR A 200 9.42 12.12 -3.90
C THR A 200 10.42 12.90 -4.74
N ASP A 201 10.96 13.99 -4.16
CA ASP A 201 12.02 14.78 -4.77
C ASP A 201 13.40 14.09 -4.71
N ALA A 202 14.45 14.78 -5.16
CA ALA A 202 15.83 14.28 -5.17
C ALA A 202 16.36 13.91 -3.77
N GLN A 203 15.77 14.44 -2.70
CA GLN A 203 16.10 14.17 -1.31
C GLN A 203 15.19 13.11 -0.69
N GLY A 204 14.38 12.43 -1.50
CA GLY A 204 13.41 11.44 -1.06
C GLY A 204 12.24 12.04 -0.28
N LEU A 205 12.02 13.36 -0.36
CA LEU A 205 11.00 14.05 0.41
C LEU A 205 9.70 14.20 -0.38
N VAL A 206 8.58 14.13 0.33
CA VAL A 206 7.24 14.42 -0.19
C VAL A 206 6.42 15.08 0.91
N ARG A 207 5.47 15.95 0.54
CA ARG A 207 4.54 16.58 1.49
C ARG A 207 3.13 16.05 1.25
N LEU A 208 2.61 15.33 2.23
CA LEU A 208 1.26 14.79 2.18
C LEU A 208 0.28 15.73 2.89
N LYS A 209 -0.70 16.28 2.18
CA LYS A 209 -1.78 17.02 2.81
C LYS A 209 -2.76 16.05 3.47
N LEU A 210 -2.96 16.18 4.78
CA LEU A 210 -3.87 15.31 5.53
C LEU A 210 -5.32 15.72 5.26
N PRO A 211 -6.17 14.82 4.76
CA PRO A 211 -7.52 15.20 4.33
C PRO A 211 -8.50 15.36 5.51
N GLU A 212 -8.33 14.56 6.56
CA GLU A 212 -9.29 14.47 7.67
C GLU A 212 -8.63 13.93 8.96
N LYS A 213 -9.45 13.81 10.01
CA LYS A 213 -9.10 13.19 11.29
C LYS A 213 -9.23 11.66 11.23
N GLY A 214 -8.65 10.97 12.20
CA GLY A 214 -8.76 9.51 12.33
C GLY A 214 -7.54 8.76 11.81
N LEU A 215 -7.73 7.46 11.52
CA LEU A 215 -6.64 6.58 11.08
C LEU A 215 -6.12 7.01 9.71
N MET A 216 -4.88 7.49 9.69
CA MET A 216 -4.14 7.76 8.48
C MET A 216 -3.26 6.56 8.15
N LEU A 217 -3.21 6.25 6.85
CA LEU A 217 -2.29 5.27 6.31
C LEU A 217 -1.68 5.81 5.02
N VAL A 218 -0.35 5.82 4.98
CA VAL A 218 0.45 6.22 3.84
C VAL A 218 1.23 5.02 3.35
N TYR A 219 1.35 4.87 2.04
CA TYR A 219 2.18 3.81 1.45
C TYR A 219 3.01 4.30 0.30
N ALA A 220 4.11 3.58 0.08
CA ALA A 220 5.01 3.76 -1.05
C ALA A 220 5.27 2.41 -1.71
N VAL A 221 5.55 2.41 -3.01
CA VAL A 221 5.85 1.19 -3.80
C VAL A 221 7.16 1.35 -4.52
N HIS A 222 8.02 0.33 -4.42
CA HIS A 222 9.28 0.22 -5.13
C HIS A 222 9.40 -1.16 -5.79
N ARG A 223 10.02 -1.23 -6.97
CA ARG A 223 10.24 -2.49 -7.69
C ARG A 223 11.69 -2.57 -8.15
N GLU A 224 12.29 -3.73 -7.97
CA GLU A 224 13.64 -4.04 -8.47
C GLU A 224 13.53 -5.23 -9.45
N PRO A 225 14.12 -5.14 -10.66
CA PRO A 225 14.22 -6.29 -11.56
C PRO A 225 14.91 -7.48 -10.88
N ALA A 226 14.38 -8.69 -11.07
CA ALA A 226 14.93 -9.90 -10.46
C ALA A 226 15.88 -10.62 -11.42
N VAL A 227 17.01 -9.99 -11.74
CA VAL A 227 17.95 -10.48 -12.78
C VAL A 227 18.54 -11.86 -12.45
N ALA A 228 18.62 -12.22 -11.16
CA ALA A 228 19.21 -13.47 -10.69
C ALA A 228 18.19 -14.59 -10.39
N ASP A 229 16.88 -14.31 -10.44
CA ASP A 229 15.83 -15.27 -10.09
C ASP A 229 14.97 -15.56 -11.32
N PRO A 230 15.11 -16.73 -11.98
CA PRO A 230 14.35 -17.03 -13.19
C PRO A 230 12.85 -17.24 -12.94
N GLU A 231 12.43 -17.41 -11.68
CA GLU A 231 11.04 -17.66 -11.33
C GLU A 231 10.21 -16.37 -11.19
N VAL A 232 10.84 -15.20 -11.19
CA VAL A 232 10.16 -13.90 -11.12
C VAL A 232 10.80 -12.85 -12.02
N ASP A 233 9.99 -11.92 -12.52
CA ASP A 233 10.47 -10.81 -13.34
C ASP A 233 10.98 -9.65 -12.47
N TYR A 234 10.39 -9.45 -11.27
CA TYR A 234 10.79 -8.42 -10.32
C TYR A 234 10.46 -8.77 -8.87
N HIS A 235 11.11 -8.07 -7.94
CA HIS A 235 10.73 -8.01 -6.53
C HIS A 235 9.97 -6.73 -6.25
N GLN A 236 8.77 -6.84 -5.68
CA GLN A 236 7.97 -5.70 -5.25
C GLN A 236 8.15 -5.44 -3.76
N PHE A 237 8.39 -4.18 -3.41
CA PHE A 237 8.49 -3.72 -2.04
C PHE A 237 7.42 -2.68 -1.78
N MET A 238 6.73 -2.81 -0.65
CA MET A 238 5.78 -1.81 -0.17
C MET A 238 6.17 -1.38 1.24
N SER A 239 6.14 -0.09 1.51
CA SER A 239 6.30 0.45 2.86
C SER A 239 5.01 1.13 3.27
N PHE A 240 4.56 0.89 4.50
CA PHE A 240 3.37 1.48 5.10
C PHE A 240 3.75 2.27 6.34
N LEU A 241 3.09 3.41 6.54
CA LEU A 241 3.12 4.18 7.77
C LEU A 241 1.68 4.43 8.19
N SER A 242 1.32 4.04 9.41
CA SER A 242 0.00 4.32 9.99
C SER A 242 0.10 5.07 11.32
N PHE A 243 -0.85 5.96 11.55
CA PHE A 243 -0.97 6.79 12.75
C PHE A 243 -2.39 7.36 12.84
N THR A 244 -2.79 7.84 14.02
CA THR A 244 -4.12 8.45 14.20
C THR A 244 -4.00 9.96 14.40
N VAL A 245 -4.75 10.71 13.60
CA VAL A 245 -4.89 12.18 13.72
C VAL A 245 -6.08 12.50 14.62
N PRO A 246 -5.94 13.36 15.66
CA PRO A 246 -7.02 13.70 16.60
C PRO A 246 -8.09 14.68 16.06
#